data_AF-A0A9D7TV07-F1
#
_entry.id   AF-A0A9D7TV07-F1
#
_cell.length_a   1.000
_cell.length_b   1.000
_cell.length_c   1.000
_cell.angle_alpha   90.00
_cell.angle_beta   90.00
_cell.angle_gamma   90.00
#
_symmetry.space_group_name_H-M   'P 1'
#
loop_
_entity.id
_entity.type
_entity.pdbx_description
1 polymer ?
#
loop_
_entity_poly.entity_id
_entity_poly.type
_entity_poly.pdbx_seq_one_letter_code
_entity_poly.pdbx_strand_id
1 'polypeptide(L)'
;MPNPTAGCGDIVTTDNSLWYKFHCYQAGVFGFLLTPLSAGDDFDWEMVDITGRSPNDVYIMELRVSLSLSGVTGPTGCTAAGASDVACAGGPPGSQFNRLVNLVTGHDYMLMVNNWSSSGLGYTIDFSGTAVLTNSAAPTISNVNIVGCDASKLKVTFSEDMLCNTITPLGSEFTIIGGATTITGVVSDCSIGANAVTSLVIDLPAPLPSGSYTLQVADGTDGNTFENVCRRLLAPVDIPL
;
A
#
# COMPACT_ATOMS: atom_id res chain seq x y z
N MET A 1 -24.63 -13.96 -0.78
CA MET A 1 -23.53 -13.08 -1.16
C MET A 1 -22.74 -13.80 -2.23
N PRO A 2 -22.44 -13.22 -3.40
CA PRO A 2 -21.53 -13.85 -4.34
C PRO A 2 -20.26 -14.27 -3.60
N ASN A 3 -20.03 -15.58 -3.60
CA ASN A 3 -18.92 -16.19 -2.91
C ASN A 3 -17.66 -15.76 -3.67
N PRO A 4 -16.70 -15.03 -3.06
CA PRO A 4 -15.46 -14.70 -3.76
C PRO A 4 -14.79 -16.00 -4.25
N THR A 5 -14.92 -17.10 -3.49
CA THR A 5 -14.34 -18.41 -3.80
C THR A 5 -15.13 -19.27 -4.81
N ALA A 6 -15.87 -18.66 -5.75
CA ALA A 6 -16.73 -19.42 -6.68
C ALA A 6 -15.91 -20.30 -7.65
N GLY A 7 -16.02 -21.62 -7.54
CA GLY A 7 -15.24 -22.56 -8.36
C GLY A 7 -14.87 -23.83 -7.61
N CYS A 8 -14.92 -23.78 -6.29
CA CYS A 8 -14.98 -24.95 -5.42
C CYS A 8 -16.42 -25.19 -4.93
N GLY A 9 -16.73 -26.44 -4.54
CA GLY A 9 -18.02 -26.77 -3.91
C GLY A 9 -18.10 -26.30 -2.46
N ASP A 10 -16.94 -26.18 -1.81
CA ASP A 10 -16.81 -25.63 -0.46
C ASP A 10 -16.93 -24.11 -0.50
N ILE A 11 -17.62 -23.56 0.51
CA ILE A 11 -17.83 -22.12 0.66
C ILE A 11 -16.98 -21.66 1.83
N VAL A 12 -15.92 -20.91 1.54
CA VAL A 12 -15.11 -20.25 2.57
C VAL A 12 -15.61 -18.81 2.71
N THR A 13 -16.03 -18.46 3.92
CA THR A 13 -16.42 -17.08 4.27
C THR A 13 -15.20 -16.28 4.70
N THR A 14 -15.35 -14.97 4.85
CA THR A 14 -14.26 -14.07 5.26
C THR A 14 -14.17 -13.88 6.78
N ASP A 15 -14.87 -14.71 7.57
CA ASP A 15 -15.10 -14.49 9.01
C ASP A 15 -13.83 -14.66 9.86
N ASN A 16 -12.80 -15.31 9.32
CA ASN A 16 -11.48 -15.43 9.93
C ASN A 16 -10.36 -15.09 8.94
N SER A 17 -10.57 -14.00 8.17
CA SER A 17 -9.68 -13.60 7.10
C SER A 17 -8.88 -12.33 7.39
N LEU A 18 -7.66 -12.30 6.88
CA LEU A 18 -6.85 -11.11 6.69
C LEU A 18 -6.77 -10.79 5.20
N TRP A 19 -6.73 -9.50 4.88
CA TRP A 19 -6.68 -9.02 3.51
C TRP A 19 -5.45 -8.14 3.30
N TYR A 20 -4.70 -8.44 2.24
CA TYR A 20 -3.61 -7.63 1.75
C TYR A 20 -4.02 -6.99 0.42
N LYS A 21 -3.73 -5.71 0.25
CA LYS A 21 -3.87 -5.02 -1.04
C LYS A 21 -2.48 -4.61 -1.52
N PHE A 22 -2.19 -4.80 -2.80
CA PHE A 22 -0.92 -4.39 -3.39
C PHE A 22 -1.08 -3.97 -4.86
N HIS A 23 -0.17 -3.10 -5.30
CA HIS A 23 -0.09 -2.60 -6.66
C HIS A 23 1.09 -3.25 -7.40
N CYS A 24 0.92 -3.57 -8.68
CA CYS A 24 2.01 -4.07 -9.51
C CYS A 24 2.67 -2.92 -10.29
N TYR A 25 3.87 -2.51 -9.87
CA TYR A 25 4.64 -1.45 -10.54
C TYR A 25 5.41 -1.95 -11.76
N GLN A 26 5.80 -3.22 -11.76
CA GLN A 26 6.42 -3.88 -12.90
C GLN A 26 5.87 -5.30 -13.05
N ALA A 27 5.38 -5.60 -14.25
CA ALA A 27 4.87 -6.91 -14.63
C ALA A 27 5.94 -7.98 -14.42
N GLY A 28 5.48 -9.16 -14.01
CA GLY A 28 6.35 -10.27 -13.71
C GLY A 28 5.58 -11.37 -13.02
N VAL A 29 6.32 -12.37 -12.57
CA VAL A 29 5.75 -13.51 -11.86
C VAL A 29 5.66 -13.17 -10.37
N PHE A 30 4.54 -13.48 -9.73
CA PHE A 30 4.29 -13.32 -8.31
C PHE A 30 4.07 -14.67 -7.65
N GLY A 31 4.79 -14.88 -6.56
CA GLY A 31 4.67 -16.04 -5.70
C GLY A 31 4.60 -15.63 -4.24
N PHE A 32 4.00 -16.46 -3.42
CA PHE A 32 4.11 -16.34 -1.97
C PHE A 32 4.02 -17.71 -1.31
N LEU A 33 4.62 -17.81 -0.12
CA LEU A 33 4.49 -18.97 0.76
C LEU A 33 3.92 -18.51 2.10
N LEU A 34 2.74 -19.02 2.44
CA LEU A 34 2.19 -18.94 3.78
C LEU A 34 2.75 -20.12 4.57
N THR A 35 3.39 -19.84 5.70
CA THR A 35 3.85 -20.85 6.64
C THR A 35 3.09 -20.68 7.94
N PRO A 36 2.13 -21.57 8.25
CA PRO A 36 1.40 -21.53 9.50
C PRO A 36 2.34 -21.64 10.71
N LEU A 37 2.05 -20.89 11.79
CA LEU A 37 2.82 -21.03 13.04
C LEU A 37 2.59 -22.38 13.73
N SER A 38 1.47 -23.04 13.43
CA SER A 38 1.16 -24.42 13.79
C SER A 38 1.08 -25.25 12.50
N ALA A 39 1.92 -26.27 12.36
CA ALA A 39 1.97 -27.11 11.15
C ALA A 39 0.68 -27.91 10.89
N GLY A 40 -0.20 -28.01 11.88
CA GLY A 40 -1.52 -28.64 11.74
C GLY A 40 -2.62 -27.68 11.28
N ASP A 41 -2.31 -26.40 11.10
CA ASP A 41 -3.29 -25.42 10.67
C ASP A 41 -3.49 -25.44 9.16
N ASP A 42 -4.74 -25.25 8.79
CA ASP A 42 -5.25 -25.15 7.44
C ASP A 42 -5.56 -23.68 7.12
N PHE A 43 -4.94 -23.19 6.06
CA PHE A 43 -5.09 -21.82 5.59
C PHE A 43 -5.56 -21.82 4.14
N ASP A 44 -6.75 -21.28 3.94
CA ASP A 44 -7.31 -21.03 2.63
C ASP A 44 -6.92 -19.63 2.17
N TRP A 45 -6.86 -19.44 0.87
CA TRP A 45 -6.55 -18.12 0.33
C TRP A 45 -7.11 -17.91 -1.06
N GLU A 46 -7.35 -16.65 -1.37
CA GLU A 46 -7.81 -16.22 -2.68
C GLU A 46 -7.11 -14.94 -3.10
N MET A 47 -6.65 -14.91 -4.34
CA MET A 47 -6.12 -13.72 -4.98
C MET A 47 -7.11 -13.22 -6.03
N VAL A 48 -7.37 -11.91 -6.02
CA VAL A 48 -8.31 -11.24 -6.92
C VAL A 48 -7.67 -10.01 -7.57
N ASP A 49 -8.08 -9.69 -8.79
CA ASP A 49 -7.71 -8.46 -9.51
C ASP A 49 -8.84 -7.43 -9.36
N ILE A 50 -8.54 -6.35 -8.64
CA ILE A 50 -9.49 -5.28 -8.32
C ILE A 50 -9.22 -4.01 -9.14
N THR A 51 -8.49 -4.11 -10.25
CA THR A 51 -8.09 -2.96 -11.05
C THR A 51 -9.31 -2.16 -11.54
N GLY A 52 -9.35 -0.87 -11.17
CA GLY A 52 -10.48 0.01 -11.49
C GLY A 52 -11.79 -0.35 -10.78
N ARG A 53 -11.74 -1.14 -9.71
CA ARG A 53 -12.90 -1.60 -8.92
C ARG A 53 -12.82 -1.10 -7.48
N SER A 54 -13.98 -1.05 -6.82
CA SER A 54 -14.03 -0.87 -5.37
C SER A 54 -13.55 -2.16 -4.70
N PRO A 55 -12.74 -2.10 -3.62
CA PRO A 55 -12.37 -3.30 -2.86
C PRO A 55 -13.58 -4.12 -2.38
N ASN A 56 -14.74 -3.48 -2.15
CA ASN A 56 -15.95 -4.18 -1.74
C ASN A 56 -16.63 -4.98 -2.87
N ASP A 57 -16.21 -4.78 -4.12
CA ASP A 57 -16.77 -5.51 -5.26
C ASP A 57 -16.44 -7.01 -5.20
N VAL A 58 -15.41 -7.41 -4.44
CA VAL A 58 -15.05 -8.83 -4.21
C VAL A 58 -16.18 -9.65 -3.59
N TYR A 59 -17.13 -9.02 -2.88
CA TYR A 59 -18.28 -9.72 -2.29
C TYR A 59 -19.44 -9.91 -3.26
N ILE A 60 -19.39 -9.28 -4.43
CA ILE A 60 -20.51 -9.25 -5.38
C ILE A 60 -20.11 -9.58 -6.83
N MET A 61 -18.82 -9.66 -7.13
CA MET A 61 -18.27 -9.93 -8.46
C MET A 61 -17.25 -11.07 -8.42
N GLU A 62 -17.13 -11.77 -9.55
CA GLU A 62 -16.07 -12.75 -9.77
C GLU A 62 -14.81 -12.03 -10.28
N LEU A 63 -13.83 -11.86 -9.40
CA LEU A 63 -12.57 -11.14 -9.66
C LEU A 63 -11.33 -12.04 -9.51
N ARG A 64 -11.52 -13.36 -9.39
CA ARG A 64 -10.45 -14.30 -9.06
C ARG A 64 -9.34 -14.33 -10.10
N VAL A 65 -8.13 -14.36 -9.56
CA VAL A 65 -6.88 -14.68 -10.25
C VAL A 65 -6.42 -16.08 -9.87
N SER A 66 -6.49 -16.44 -8.58
CA SER A 66 -6.11 -17.76 -8.08
C SER A 66 -6.82 -18.07 -6.77
N LEU A 67 -7.16 -19.33 -6.52
CA LEU A 67 -7.88 -19.79 -5.33
C LEU A 67 -7.29 -21.10 -4.81
N SER A 68 -7.06 -21.20 -3.52
CA SER A 68 -6.77 -22.46 -2.86
C SER A 68 -7.62 -22.58 -1.61
N LEU A 69 -8.58 -23.52 -1.66
CA LEU A 69 -9.38 -23.98 -0.52
C LEU A 69 -8.90 -25.36 -0.08
N SER A 70 -7.57 -25.55 0.00
CA SER A 70 -7.00 -26.88 0.10
C SER A 70 -6.87 -27.32 1.55
N GLY A 71 -7.62 -28.35 1.94
CA GLY A 71 -7.57 -28.90 3.30
C GLY A 71 -6.28 -29.65 3.69
N VAL A 72 -5.19 -29.51 2.93
CA VAL A 72 -3.88 -30.06 3.27
C VAL A 72 -3.18 -29.06 4.19
N THR A 73 -3.09 -29.42 5.48
CA THR A 73 -2.52 -28.56 6.52
C THR A 73 -1.04 -28.24 6.29
N GLY A 74 -0.59 -27.13 6.86
CA GLY A 74 0.79 -26.68 6.77
C GLY A 74 1.00 -25.66 5.63
N PRO A 75 2.23 -25.56 5.08
CA PRO A 75 2.54 -24.50 4.13
C PRO A 75 1.72 -24.58 2.83
N THR A 76 1.24 -23.42 2.37
CA THR A 76 0.37 -23.24 1.20
C THR A 76 0.72 -21.92 0.47
N GLY A 77 0.26 -21.74 -0.77
CA GLY A 77 0.45 -20.50 -1.53
C GLY A 77 0.63 -20.71 -3.03
N CYS A 78 1.01 -19.67 -3.76
CA CYS A 78 1.40 -19.80 -5.16
C CYS A 78 2.92 -19.92 -5.30
N THR A 79 3.39 -21.09 -5.78
CA THR A 79 4.83 -21.41 -5.84
C THR A 79 5.20 -22.04 -7.19
N ALA A 80 6.49 -22.16 -7.46
CA ALA A 80 6.99 -22.84 -8.65
C ALA A 80 6.64 -24.35 -8.71
N ALA A 81 6.24 -24.95 -7.58
CA ALA A 81 5.82 -26.34 -7.52
C ALA A 81 4.35 -26.54 -7.91
N GLY A 82 3.54 -25.47 -7.90
CA GLY A 82 2.13 -25.57 -8.21
C GLY A 82 1.84 -25.63 -9.71
N ALA A 83 0.73 -26.30 -10.06
CA ALA A 83 0.36 -26.60 -11.45
C ALA A 83 -1.02 -26.09 -11.88
N SER A 84 -1.84 -25.62 -10.94
CA SER A 84 -3.20 -25.12 -11.15
C SER A 84 -3.35 -23.70 -10.58
N ASP A 85 -4.37 -22.99 -11.03
CA ASP A 85 -4.80 -21.69 -10.46
C ASP A 85 -5.96 -21.85 -9.47
N VAL A 86 -6.51 -23.07 -9.40
CA VAL A 86 -7.57 -23.45 -8.47
C VAL A 86 -7.22 -24.78 -7.82
N ALA A 87 -7.19 -24.80 -6.50
CA ALA A 87 -7.11 -25.99 -5.67
C ALA A 87 -8.35 -26.01 -4.75
N CYS A 88 -9.10 -27.11 -4.77
CA CYS A 88 -10.29 -27.27 -3.96
C CYS A 88 -10.15 -28.51 -3.08
N ALA A 89 -10.59 -28.40 -1.82
CA ALA A 89 -10.61 -29.49 -0.86
C ALA A 89 -9.23 -30.15 -0.64
N GLY A 90 -9.22 -31.36 -0.07
CA GLY A 90 -7.99 -32.10 0.15
C GLY A 90 -7.35 -32.65 -1.14
N GLY A 91 -6.15 -33.18 -0.99
CA GLY A 91 -5.41 -33.85 -2.07
C GLY A 91 -4.13 -34.49 -1.52
N PRO A 92 -3.33 -35.15 -2.38
CA PRO A 92 -2.01 -35.60 -1.96
C PRO A 92 -1.13 -34.39 -1.58
N PRO A 93 -0.15 -34.56 -0.67
CA PRO A 93 0.78 -33.50 -0.33
C PRO A 93 1.38 -32.84 -1.58
N GLY A 94 1.32 -31.51 -1.63
CA GLY A 94 1.69 -30.70 -2.80
C GLY A 94 0.48 -30.09 -3.51
N SER A 95 -0.74 -30.60 -3.31
CA SER A 95 -1.95 -30.03 -3.92
C SER A 95 -2.36 -28.67 -3.38
N GLN A 96 -1.81 -28.25 -2.24
CA GLN A 96 -2.07 -26.94 -1.64
C GLN A 96 -1.28 -25.79 -2.29
N PHE A 97 -0.45 -26.09 -3.28
CA PHE A 97 0.28 -25.07 -4.03
C PHE A 97 -0.33 -24.83 -5.40
N ASN A 98 -0.74 -23.60 -5.64
CA ASN A 98 -1.08 -23.13 -6.97
C ASN A 98 0.17 -22.67 -7.73
N ARG A 99 0.08 -22.59 -9.05
CA ARG A 99 1.18 -22.05 -9.87
C ARG A 99 1.39 -20.58 -9.54
N LEU A 100 2.59 -20.08 -9.83
CA LEU A 100 2.90 -18.66 -9.75
C LEU A 100 1.98 -17.83 -10.67
N VAL A 101 1.62 -16.63 -10.22
CA VAL A 101 0.67 -15.74 -10.91
C VAL A 101 1.43 -14.71 -11.75
N ASN A 102 1.00 -14.45 -12.98
CA ASN A 102 1.55 -13.35 -13.77
C ASN A 102 0.82 -12.05 -13.44
N LEU A 103 1.53 -11.09 -12.84
CA LEU A 103 0.97 -9.76 -12.57
C LEU A 103 1.18 -8.82 -13.75
N VAL A 104 0.22 -7.92 -13.92
CA VAL A 104 0.21 -6.90 -14.97
C VAL A 104 0.57 -5.55 -14.35
N THR A 105 1.50 -4.81 -14.97
CA THR A 105 1.85 -3.46 -14.54
C THR A 105 0.61 -2.55 -14.48
N GLY A 106 0.48 -1.77 -13.41
CA GLY A 106 -0.61 -0.83 -13.20
C GLY A 106 -1.87 -1.46 -12.60
N HIS A 107 -1.89 -2.78 -12.42
CA HIS A 107 -3.03 -3.46 -11.79
C HIS A 107 -2.92 -3.45 -10.26
N ASP A 108 -4.10 -3.41 -9.62
CA ASP A 108 -4.27 -3.53 -8.18
C ASP A 108 -4.85 -4.91 -7.85
N TYR A 109 -4.23 -5.61 -6.90
CA TYR A 109 -4.64 -6.94 -6.49
C TYR A 109 -4.96 -6.96 -4.99
N MET A 110 -5.80 -7.91 -4.59
CA MET A 110 -6.00 -8.27 -3.19
C MET A 110 -5.72 -9.76 -2.98
N LEU A 111 -5.14 -10.09 -1.82
CA LEU A 111 -4.95 -11.45 -1.32
C LEU A 111 -5.73 -11.58 -0.01
N MET A 112 -6.73 -12.46 -0.01
CA MET A 112 -7.43 -12.91 1.18
C MET A 112 -6.73 -14.17 1.71
N VAL A 113 -6.48 -14.22 3.01
CA VAL A 113 -5.99 -15.40 3.70
C VAL A 113 -6.93 -15.71 4.85
N ASN A 114 -7.57 -16.88 4.84
CA ASN A 114 -8.50 -17.34 5.85
C ASN A 114 -7.86 -18.47 6.68
N ASN A 115 -7.93 -18.35 8.01
CA ASN A 115 -7.58 -19.46 8.90
C ASN A 115 -8.80 -20.38 9.07
N TRP A 116 -8.91 -21.38 8.19
CA TRP A 116 -10.00 -22.36 8.21
C TRP A 116 -10.04 -23.16 9.51
N SER A 117 -8.86 -23.50 10.05
CA SER A 117 -8.73 -24.21 11.32
C SER A 117 -9.25 -23.42 12.52
N SER A 118 -9.40 -22.09 12.39
CA SER A 118 -9.82 -21.18 13.46
C SER A 118 -8.99 -21.32 14.74
N SER A 119 -7.71 -21.66 14.61
CA SER A 119 -6.78 -21.87 15.73
C SER A 119 -6.50 -20.59 16.52
N GLY A 120 -6.70 -19.43 15.89
CA GLY A 120 -6.28 -18.12 16.40
C GLY A 120 -4.77 -17.88 16.30
N LEU A 121 -4.02 -18.86 15.80
CA LEU A 121 -2.60 -18.71 15.49
C LEU A 121 -2.44 -18.09 14.09
N GLY A 122 -1.40 -17.28 13.93
CA GLY A 122 -1.07 -16.64 12.65
C GLY A 122 -0.19 -17.49 11.75
N TYR A 123 0.42 -16.82 10.79
CA TYR A 123 1.37 -17.38 9.82
C TYR A 123 2.49 -16.37 9.54
N THR A 124 3.59 -16.84 8.97
CA THR A 124 4.51 -15.97 8.22
C THR A 124 4.16 -16.00 6.74
N ILE A 125 4.44 -14.91 6.03
CA ILE A 125 4.27 -14.80 4.58
C ILE A 125 5.57 -14.36 3.94
N ASP A 126 6.06 -15.15 3.00
CA ASP A 126 7.27 -14.86 2.22
C ASP A 126 6.91 -14.64 0.76
N PHE A 127 7.15 -13.44 0.25
CA PHE A 127 6.92 -13.10 -1.16
C PHE A 127 8.11 -13.51 -2.03
N SER A 128 7.82 -13.95 -3.26
CA SER A 128 8.81 -14.36 -4.25
C SER A 128 8.37 -13.99 -5.67
N GLY A 129 9.27 -14.19 -6.64
CA GLY A 129 9.02 -13.92 -8.04
C GLY A 129 9.77 -12.70 -8.58
N THR A 130 9.31 -12.20 -9.73
CA THR A 130 9.95 -11.11 -10.49
C THR A 130 9.07 -9.87 -10.64
N ALA A 131 7.79 -9.94 -10.25
CA ALA A 131 6.92 -8.77 -10.22
C ALA A 131 7.41 -7.77 -9.16
N VAL A 132 7.37 -6.47 -9.48
CA VAL A 132 7.74 -5.41 -8.54
C VAL A 132 6.47 -4.86 -7.90
N LEU A 133 6.37 -5.05 -6.58
CA LEU A 133 5.22 -4.61 -5.77
C LEU A 133 5.49 -3.31 -4.99
N THR A 134 6.71 -2.81 -5.06
CA THR A 134 7.13 -1.58 -4.38
C THR A 134 7.36 -0.48 -5.39
N ASN A 135 6.92 0.73 -5.06
CA ASN A 135 7.23 1.87 -5.89
C ASN A 135 8.72 2.21 -5.73
N SER A 136 9.49 2.16 -6.82
CA SER A 136 10.88 2.61 -6.81
C SER A 136 11.01 4.11 -7.06
N ALA A 137 9.93 4.80 -7.43
CA ALA A 137 9.96 6.24 -7.64
C ALA A 137 10.26 6.96 -6.32
N ALA A 138 11.21 7.89 -6.38
CA ALA A 138 11.37 8.85 -5.30
C ALA A 138 10.11 9.72 -5.23
N PRO A 139 9.60 10.04 -4.03
CA PRO A 139 8.49 10.97 -3.90
C PRO A 139 8.89 12.32 -4.48
N THR A 140 7.92 13.03 -5.05
CA THR A 140 8.05 14.40 -5.53
C THR A 140 6.92 15.25 -4.97
N ILE A 141 7.05 16.58 -5.03
CA ILE A 141 5.92 17.48 -4.80
C ILE A 141 5.21 17.65 -6.13
N SER A 142 3.97 17.16 -6.20
CA SER A 142 3.15 17.21 -7.40
C SER A 142 2.52 18.58 -7.60
N ASN A 143 2.23 19.30 -6.50
CA ASN A 143 1.59 20.60 -6.56
C ASN A 143 1.75 21.41 -5.25
N VAL A 144 1.81 22.74 -5.36
CA VAL A 144 1.73 23.67 -4.22
C VAL A 144 0.75 24.78 -4.57
N ASN A 145 -0.27 25.00 -3.75
CA ASN A 145 -1.26 26.07 -3.98
C ASN A 145 -1.70 26.74 -2.69
N ILE A 146 -2.23 27.95 -2.84
CA ILE A 146 -2.96 28.65 -1.79
C ILE A 146 -4.22 27.85 -1.41
N VAL A 147 -4.50 27.74 -0.11
CA VAL A 147 -5.73 27.12 0.38
C VAL A 147 -6.90 28.09 0.22
N GLY A 148 -7.73 27.85 -0.80
CA GLY A 148 -8.85 28.74 -1.11
C GLY A 148 -8.36 30.15 -1.48
N CYS A 149 -8.73 31.15 -0.69
CA CYS A 149 -8.26 32.53 -0.86
C CYS A 149 -7.28 32.98 0.24
N ASP A 150 -6.85 32.06 1.11
CA ASP A 150 -6.01 32.36 2.26
C ASP A 150 -4.52 32.18 1.92
N ALA A 151 -3.89 33.24 1.41
CA ALA A 151 -2.46 33.22 1.06
C ALA A 151 -1.52 33.12 2.27
N SER A 152 -2.04 32.96 3.50
CA SER A 152 -1.24 32.53 4.66
C SER A 152 -1.11 31.01 4.76
N LYS A 153 -1.77 30.25 3.86
CA LYS A 153 -1.78 28.79 3.86
C LYS A 153 -1.41 28.22 2.50
N LEU A 154 -0.37 27.38 2.48
CA LEU A 154 0.08 26.69 1.28
C LEU A 154 -0.17 25.18 1.43
N LYS A 155 -1.01 24.62 0.58
CA LYS A 155 -1.20 23.17 0.49
C LYS A 155 -0.14 22.58 -0.42
N VAL A 156 0.69 21.71 0.15
CA VAL A 156 1.66 20.87 -0.56
C VAL A 156 1.02 19.51 -0.81
N THR A 157 1.06 19.05 -2.06
CA THR A 157 0.59 17.71 -2.46
C THR A 157 1.79 16.91 -2.95
N PHE A 158 1.95 15.70 -2.44
CA PHE A 158 3.02 14.78 -2.83
C PHE A 158 2.57 13.85 -3.95
N SER A 159 3.51 13.20 -4.64
CA SER A 159 3.22 12.15 -5.61
C SER A 159 2.96 10.78 -4.97
N GLU A 160 3.38 10.60 -3.72
CA GLU A 160 3.33 9.33 -2.98
C GLU A 160 2.85 9.56 -1.54
N ASP A 161 2.52 8.48 -0.83
CA ASP A 161 2.23 8.50 0.60
C ASP A 161 3.50 8.77 1.41
N MET A 162 3.53 9.90 2.12
CA MET A 162 4.65 10.34 2.96
C MET A 162 4.43 9.89 4.40
N LEU A 163 5.44 9.24 4.99
CA LEU A 163 5.38 8.72 6.35
C LEU A 163 5.25 9.85 7.37
N CYS A 164 4.23 9.75 8.23
CA CYS A 164 3.91 10.79 9.19
C CYS A 164 5.02 11.06 10.21
N ASN A 165 5.86 10.06 10.53
CA ASN A 165 6.97 10.25 11.46
C ASN A 165 8.14 11.06 10.86
N THR A 166 8.11 11.37 9.56
CA THR A 166 9.10 12.25 8.91
C THR A 166 8.60 13.67 8.73
N ILE A 167 7.32 13.94 9.01
CA ILE A 167 6.74 15.27 8.89
C ILE A 167 6.89 15.99 10.23
N THR A 168 7.74 17.00 10.26
CA THR A 168 7.95 17.81 11.47
C THR A 168 6.82 18.83 11.64
N PRO A 169 6.30 19.07 12.87
CA PRO A 169 5.22 20.05 13.09
C PRO A 169 5.57 21.49 12.70
N LEU A 170 6.85 21.84 12.68
CA LEU A 170 7.33 23.15 12.24
C LEU A 170 7.71 23.18 10.75
N GLY A 171 7.70 22.03 10.05
CA GLY A 171 8.14 21.91 8.67
C GLY A 171 9.59 22.38 8.49
N SER A 172 10.53 21.84 9.28
CA SER A 172 11.95 22.26 9.22
C SER A 172 12.61 22.06 7.86
N GLU A 173 12.02 21.22 7.02
CA GLU A 173 12.47 20.92 5.66
C GLU A 173 12.06 22.02 4.67
N PHE A 174 11.15 22.92 5.04
CA PHE A 174 10.61 23.96 4.17
C PHE A 174 11.21 25.34 4.48
N THR A 175 11.48 26.12 3.43
CA THR A 175 11.86 27.54 3.53
C THR A 175 11.22 28.35 2.40
N ILE A 176 10.79 29.57 2.70
CA ILE A 176 10.27 30.51 1.69
C ILE A 176 11.39 31.48 1.28
N ILE A 177 11.77 31.44 0.01
CA ILE A 177 12.72 32.37 -0.61
C ILE A 177 11.94 33.48 -1.33
N GLY A 178 12.45 34.72 -1.29
CA GLY A 178 11.82 35.88 -1.94
C GLY A 178 11.09 36.84 -0.97
N GLY A 179 11.20 36.62 0.34
CA GLY A 179 10.63 37.50 1.37
C GLY A 179 11.20 37.21 2.77
N ALA A 180 10.71 37.94 3.78
CA ALA A 180 11.08 37.77 5.20
C ALA A 180 10.12 36.84 5.97
N THR A 181 9.38 35.99 5.25
CA THR A 181 8.36 35.11 5.85
C THR A 181 8.99 33.84 6.39
N THR A 182 8.67 33.50 7.64
CA THR A 182 9.01 32.22 8.25
C THR A 182 7.79 31.32 8.30
N ILE A 183 7.99 30.01 8.24
CA ILE A 183 6.93 29.03 8.47
C ILE A 183 6.62 28.96 9.96
N THR A 184 5.33 28.97 10.30
CA THR A 184 4.87 28.90 11.70
C THR A 184 4.37 27.51 12.10
N GLY A 185 4.05 26.67 11.13
CA GLY A 185 3.65 25.30 11.38
C GLY A 185 3.28 24.55 10.11
N VAL A 186 3.10 23.24 10.28
CA VAL A 186 2.59 22.33 9.27
C VAL A 186 1.44 21.53 9.88
N VAL A 187 0.33 21.46 9.17
CA VAL A 187 -0.87 20.69 9.53
C VAL A 187 -1.09 19.59 8.51
N SER A 188 -1.36 18.37 8.98
CA SER A 188 -1.70 17.22 8.14
C SER A 188 -2.54 16.22 8.95
N ASP A 189 -3.11 15.22 8.26
CA ASP A 189 -3.89 14.17 8.91
C ASP A 189 -3.05 13.25 9.83
N CYS A 190 -1.72 13.42 9.84
CA CYS A 190 -0.84 12.78 10.81
C CYS A 190 -1.24 13.10 12.27
N SER A 191 -1.74 14.32 12.54
CA SER A 191 -2.15 14.71 13.90
C SER A 191 -3.45 14.05 14.37
N ILE A 192 -4.19 13.40 13.47
CA ILE A 192 -5.45 12.69 13.78
C ILE A 192 -5.33 11.18 13.61
N GLY A 193 -4.10 10.65 13.51
CA GLY A 193 -3.81 9.22 13.56
C GLY A 193 -3.53 8.54 12.22
N ALA A 194 -3.37 9.30 11.13
CA ALA A 194 -2.86 8.72 9.89
C ALA A 194 -1.40 8.24 10.05
N ASN A 195 -1.03 7.14 9.38
CA ASN A 195 0.36 6.64 9.36
C ASN A 195 1.17 7.25 8.22
N ALA A 196 0.50 7.69 7.16
CA ALA A 196 1.08 8.40 6.03
C ALA A 196 0.04 9.36 5.42
N VAL A 197 0.51 10.39 4.71
CA VAL A 197 -0.33 11.41 4.08
C VAL A 197 0.17 11.75 2.68
N THR A 198 -0.75 12.12 1.79
CA THR A 198 -0.43 12.63 0.43
C THR A 198 -0.41 14.16 0.36
N SER A 199 -0.80 14.85 1.43
CA SER A 199 -0.75 16.30 1.48
C SER A 199 -0.59 16.84 2.89
N LEU A 200 -0.06 18.06 2.97
CA LEU A 200 0.02 18.86 4.18
C LEU A 200 -0.24 20.32 3.86
N VAL A 201 -0.51 21.12 4.89
CA VAL A 201 -0.72 22.55 4.80
C VAL A 201 0.34 23.26 5.63
N ILE A 202 1.10 24.13 4.99
CA ILE A 202 2.05 25.05 5.63
C ILE A 202 1.29 26.28 6.09
N ASP A 203 1.41 26.64 7.36
CA ASP A 203 0.88 27.87 7.95
C ASP A 203 1.96 28.95 8.03
N LEU A 204 1.63 30.14 7.51
CA LEU A 204 2.46 31.34 7.54
C LEU A 204 1.88 32.35 8.55
N PRO A 205 2.71 33.24 9.14
CA PRO A 205 2.26 34.22 10.13
C PRO A 205 1.35 35.30 9.54
N ALA A 206 1.44 35.54 8.23
CA ALA A 206 0.62 36.47 7.47
C ALA A 206 0.54 36.03 6.00
N PRO A 207 -0.49 36.48 5.25
CA PRO A 207 -0.58 36.22 3.82
C PRO A 207 0.64 36.72 3.05
N LEU A 208 1.15 35.93 2.10
CA LEU A 208 2.21 36.37 1.20
C LEU A 208 1.71 37.57 0.36
N PRO A 209 2.40 38.72 0.38
CA PRO A 209 2.11 39.83 -0.52
C PRO A 209 2.24 39.41 -1.99
N SER A 210 1.78 40.26 -2.92
CA SER A 210 2.03 40.02 -4.34
C SER A 210 3.54 40.06 -4.63
N GLY A 211 4.08 38.97 -5.16
CA GLY A 211 5.51 38.84 -5.45
C GLY A 211 5.83 37.49 -6.07
N SER A 212 7.11 37.26 -6.35
CA SER A 212 7.62 35.97 -6.80
C SER A 212 8.32 35.30 -5.62
N TYR A 213 7.80 34.14 -5.21
CA TYR A 213 8.36 33.37 -4.10
C TYR A 213 8.77 31.99 -4.58
N THR A 214 9.60 31.33 -3.79
CA THR A 214 9.98 29.94 -4.02
C THR A 214 9.87 29.20 -2.70
N LEU A 215 9.12 28.10 -2.68
CA LEU A 215 9.16 27.12 -1.61
C LEU A 215 10.35 26.19 -1.87
N GLN A 216 11.38 26.35 -1.06
CA GLN A 216 12.52 25.44 -1.04
C GLN A 216 12.22 24.28 -0.07
N VAL A 217 12.53 23.07 -0.52
CA VAL A 217 12.63 21.87 0.31
C VAL A 217 14.08 21.45 0.40
N ALA A 218 14.59 21.28 1.62
CA ALA A 218 15.95 20.86 1.90
C ALA A 218 15.98 19.99 3.17
N ASP A 219 17.17 19.50 3.53
CA ASP A 219 17.35 18.73 4.76
C ASP A 219 16.92 19.57 5.98
N GLY A 220 16.07 18.96 6.81
CA GLY A 220 15.56 19.56 8.03
C GLY A 220 16.55 19.52 9.19
N THR A 221 16.03 19.74 10.39
CA THR A 221 16.84 19.76 11.62
C THR A 221 17.42 18.40 12.01
N ASP A 222 16.89 17.31 11.44
CA ASP A 222 17.34 15.93 11.61
C ASP A 222 18.31 15.47 10.49
N GLY A 223 18.61 16.32 9.52
CA GLY A 223 19.61 16.07 8.48
C GLY A 223 19.13 15.25 7.29
N ASN A 224 17.80 15.15 7.10
CA ASN A 224 17.20 14.60 5.88
C ASN A 224 15.87 15.30 5.56
N THR A 225 15.21 14.84 4.49
CA THR A 225 13.89 15.30 4.05
C THR A 225 12.79 14.28 4.41
N PHE A 226 11.54 14.57 4.02
CA PHE A 226 10.42 13.63 4.12
C PHE A 226 10.69 12.28 3.43
N GLU A 227 10.19 11.19 4.01
CA GLU A 227 10.32 9.82 3.52
C GLU A 227 8.95 9.25 3.12
N ASN A 228 8.84 8.54 1.99
CA ASN A 228 7.61 7.83 1.63
C ASN A 228 7.49 6.46 2.32
N VAL A 229 6.33 5.82 2.21
CA VAL A 229 6.08 4.47 2.77
C VAL A 229 7.02 3.38 2.24
N CYS A 230 7.67 3.60 1.09
CA CYS A 230 8.69 2.72 0.51
C CYS A 230 10.13 3.06 0.93
N ARG A 231 10.30 3.92 1.94
CA ARG A 231 11.61 4.31 2.47
C ARG A 231 12.49 5.03 1.45
N ARG A 232 11.90 5.97 0.71
CA ARG A 232 12.58 6.84 -0.25
C ARG A 232 12.41 8.29 0.18
N LEU A 233 13.53 9.02 0.21
CA LEU A 233 13.56 10.44 0.55
C LEU A 233 13.06 11.29 -0.63
N LEU A 234 12.33 12.35 -0.32
CA LEU A 234 12.02 13.44 -1.24
C LEU A 234 13.30 14.22 -1.55
N ALA A 235 13.74 14.24 -2.80
CA ALA A 235 14.92 15.03 -3.15
C ALA A 235 14.70 16.54 -2.86
N PRO A 236 15.73 17.26 -2.38
CA PRO A 236 15.67 18.71 -2.27
C PRO A 236 15.24 19.37 -3.58
N VAL A 237 14.34 20.35 -3.49
CA VAL A 237 13.70 20.96 -4.67
C VAL A 237 13.25 22.39 -4.37
N ASP A 238 13.38 23.25 -5.38
CA ASP A 238 12.87 24.62 -5.36
C ASP A 238 11.61 24.70 -6.22
N ILE A 239 10.50 25.16 -5.63
CA ILE A 239 9.18 25.19 -6.25
C ILE A 239 8.69 26.64 -6.35
N PRO A 240 8.49 27.19 -7.55
CA PRO A 240 7.90 28.51 -7.71
C PRO A 240 6.48 28.55 -7.13
N LEU A 241 6.16 29.62 -6.38
CA LEU A 241 4.84 29.89 -5.81
C LEU A 241 4.11 31.01 -6.57
#